data_AF-A0A2M8LYG8-F1
#
_entry.id   AF-A0A2M8LYG8-F1
#
_cell.length_a   1.000
_cell.length_b   1.000
_cell.length_c   1.000
_cell.angle_alpha   90.00
_cell.angle_beta   90.00
_cell.angle_gamma   90.00
#
_symmetry.space_group_name_H-M   'P 1'
#
loop_
_entity.id
_entity.type
_entity.pdbx_description
1 polymer ?
#
loop_
_entity_poly.entity_id
_entity_poly.type
_entity_poly.pdbx_seq_one_letter_code
_entity_poly.pdbx_strand_id
1 'polypeptide(L)'
;MSTENAAVNFSELVNRNKQTLARLKESPRLLLHRRDGEDLVLTTAARAEQDQTVVSAATRMLASLARREPGGMELLLGILPDVFPWVRFLPEPDLHAFTVELVDTMRAADSLGNSASVAQLLITWQHTAEVHSDPELLAALTRDHAEDYGPATNPRDVA
;
A
#
# COMPACT_ATOMS: atom_id res chain seq x y z
N MET A 1 15.26 1.06 -10.34
CA MET A 1 16.49 0.41 -9.85
C MET A 1 16.21 -0.12 -8.47
N SER A 2 15.96 -1.42 -8.34
CA SER A 2 15.80 -2.06 -7.04
C SER A 2 17.16 -2.07 -6.37
N THR A 3 17.34 -1.29 -5.30
CA THR A 3 18.45 -1.52 -4.38
C THR A 3 18.18 -2.85 -3.72
N GLU A 4 18.81 -3.90 -4.22
CA GLU A 4 18.74 -5.24 -3.67
C GLU A 4 19.36 -5.17 -2.26
N ASN A 5 18.51 -5.26 -1.23
CA ASN A 5 18.98 -5.25 0.15
C ASN A 5 19.85 -6.49 0.37
N ALA A 6 21.01 -6.33 0.99
CA ALA A 6 21.81 -7.50 1.34
C ALA A 6 21.05 -8.36 2.37
N ALA A 7 20.71 -9.59 2.00
CA ALA A 7 19.92 -10.49 2.81
C ALA A 7 20.81 -11.31 3.76
N VAL A 8 20.42 -11.39 5.04
CA VAL A 8 21.11 -12.18 6.08
C VAL A 8 20.08 -12.81 7.02
N ASN A 9 20.44 -13.90 7.68
CA ASN A 9 19.58 -14.49 8.71
C ASN A 9 19.59 -13.64 9.98
N PHE A 10 18.46 -13.53 10.67
CA PHE A 10 18.37 -12.86 11.97
C PHE A 10 19.35 -13.45 13.00
N SER A 11 19.57 -14.76 12.97
CA SER A 11 20.55 -15.43 13.83
C SER A 11 21.98 -14.93 13.61
N GLU A 12 22.31 -14.45 12.41
CA GLU A 12 23.61 -13.84 12.13
C GLU A 12 23.76 -12.50 12.84
N LEU A 13 22.72 -11.66 12.86
CA LEU A 13 22.72 -10.42 13.63
C LEU A 13 22.94 -10.68 15.13
N VAL A 14 22.31 -11.72 15.67
CA VAL A 14 22.46 -12.09 17.10
C VAL A 14 23.87 -12.61 17.39
N ASN A 15 24.38 -13.51 16.56
CA ASN A 15 25.66 -14.18 16.81
C ASN A 15 26.90 -13.39 16.37
N ARG A 16 26.75 -12.49 15.39
CA ARG A 16 27.85 -11.73 14.75
C ARG A 16 27.54 -10.24 14.61
N ASN A 17 26.86 -9.66 15.60
CA ASN A 17 26.34 -8.28 15.59
C ASN A 17 27.27 -7.23 14.97
N LYS A 18 28.54 -7.11 15.40
CA LYS A 18 29.48 -6.11 14.89
C LYS A 18 29.77 -6.29 13.40
N GLN A 19 29.91 -7.54 12.95
CA GLN A 19 30.15 -7.85 11.54
C GLN A 19 28.91 -7.57 10.70
N THR A 20 27.74 -7.99 11.17
CA THR A 20 26.46 -7.73 10.48
C THR A 20 26.18 -6.23 10.38
N LEU A 21 26.35 -5.46 11.46
CA LEU A 21 26.16 -4.01 11.47
C LEU A 21 27.18 -3.27 10.60
N ALA A 22 28.42 -3.77 10.49
CA ALA A 22 29.43 -3.17 9.62
C ALA A 22 29.01 -3.19 8.13
N ARG A 23 28.19 -4.16 7.72
CA ARG A 23 27.65 -4.25 6.35
C ARG A 23 26.76 -3.06 5.99
N LEU A 24 26.22 -2.32 6.96
CA LEU A 24 25.44 -1.10 6.70
C LEU A 24 26.27 0.03 6.07
N LYS A 25 27.61 -0.08 6.09
CA LYS A 25 28.51 0.85 5.39
C LYS A 25 28.51 0.63 3.87
N GLU A 26 28.26 -0.61 3.44
CA GLU A 26 28.31 -1.03 2.04
C GLU A 26 26.91 -1.17 1.44
N SER A 27 25.94 -1.61 2.25
CA SER A 27 24.53 -1.71 1.86
C SER A 27 23.67 -0.88 2.81
N PRO A 28 22.93 0.12 2.33
CA PRO A 28 22.20 1.05 3.19
C PRO A 28 21.05 0.39 3.98
N ARG A 29 20.65 -0.83 3.60
CA ARG A 29 19.57 -1.60 4.20
C ARG A 29 19.90 -3.09 4.16
N LEU A 30 19.67 -3.80 5.25
CA LEU A 30 19.79 -5.26 5.31
C LEU A 30 18.43 -5.89 5.48
N LEU A 31 18.12 -6.92 4.69
CA LEU A 31 16.95 -7.76 4.91
C LEU A 31 17.33 -8.87 5.90
N LEU A 32 16.63 -8.94 7.02
CA LEU A 32 16.84 -9.93 8.07
C LEU A 32 15.75 -11.00 7.97
N HIS A 33 16.14 -12.18 7.52
CA HIS A 33 15.24 -13.32 7.48
C HIS A 33 14.97 -13.89 8.86
N ARG A 34 13.70 -13.99 9.24
CA ARG A 34 13.27 -14.56 10.51
C ARG A 34 12.70 -15.96 10.30
N ARG A 35 13.02 -16.86 11.23
CA ARG A 35 12.55 -18.25 11.18
C ARG A 35 11.06 -18.35 11.47
N ASP A 36 10.60 -17.58 12.47
CA ASP A 36 9.27 -17.69 13.07
C ASP A 36 8.51 -16.35 12.99
N GLY A 37 8.64 -15.63 11.88
CA GLY A 37 7.90 -14.38 11.68
C GLY A 37 8.32 -13.63 10.42
N GLU A 38 7.70 -12.48 10.20
CA GLU A 38 8.01 -11.61 9.07
C GLU A 38 9.46 -11.12 9.08
N ASP A 39 10.02 -10.99 7.89
CA ASP A 39 11.34 -10.43 7.68
C ASP A 39 11.40 -8.99 8.17
N LEU A 40 12.57 -8.59 8.67
CA LEU A 40 12.82 -7.22 9.13
C LEU A 40 13.77 -6.51 8.19
N VAL A 41 13.66 -5.20 8.09
CA VAL A 41 14.66 -4.37 7.43
C VAL A 41 15.47 -3.63 8.50
N LEU A 42 16.78 -3.81 8.49
CA LEU A 42 17.69 -3.06 9.34
C LEU A 42 18.30 -1.90 8.54
N THR A 43 18.16 -0.69 9.08
CA THR A 43 18.72 0.56 8.53
C THR A 43 19.06 1.50 9.68
N THR A 44 19.75 2.61 9.39
CA THR A 44 19.96 3.64 10.40
C THR A 44 18.68 4.45 10.60
N ALA A 45 18.44 4.92 11.83
CA ALA A 45 17.28 5.75 12.15
C ALA A 45 17.24 7.02 11.28
N ALA A 46 18.39 7.70 11.14
CA ALA A 46 18.51 8.88 10.27
C ALA A 46 18.10 8.58 8.82
N ARG A 47 18.42 7.40 8.30
CA ARG A 47 18.02 7.01 6.94
C ARG A 47 16.52 6.73 6.85
N ALA A 48 15.96 6.03 7.82
CA ALA A 48 14.51 5.80 7.88
C ALA A 48 13.73 7.14 7.91
N GLU A 49 14.19 8.10 8.72
CA GLU A 49 13.61 9.45 8.80
C GLU A 49 13.76 10.23 7.48
N GLN A 50 14.92 10.12 6.81
CA GLN A 50 15.14 10.72 5.50
C GLN A 50 14.19 10.15 4.45
N ASP A 51 14.06 8.82 4.38
CA ASP A 51 13.19 8.15 3.42
C ASP A 51 11.72 8.54 3.68
N GLN A 52 11.29 8.62 4.95
CA GLN A 52 9.97 9.12 5.33
C GLN A 52 9.77 10.60 4.93
N THR A 53 10.78 11.45 5.12
CA THR A 53 10.73 12.87 4.74
C THR A 53 10.54 13.04 3.24
N VAL A 54 11.24 12.26 2.42
CA VAL A 54 11.11 12.29 0.96
C VAL A 54 9.70 11.88 0.52
N VAL A 55 9.18 10.78 1.06
CA VAL A 55 7.82 10.30 0.77
C VAL A 55 6.78 11.34 1.20
N SER A 56 6.97 11.97 2.36
CA SER A 56 6.09 13.03 2.87
C SER A 56 6.08 14.25 1.96
N ALA A 57 7.24 14.72 1.53
CA ALA A 57 7.37 15.84 0.60
C ALA A 57 6.66 15.55 -0.73
N ALA A 58 6.89 14.37 -1.32
CA ALA A 58 6.24 13.95 -2.56
C ALA A 58 4.71 13.86 -2.41
N THR A 59 4.24 13.27 -1.31
CA THR A 59 2.80 13.15 -1.01
C THR A 59 2.13 14.51 -0.88
N ARG A 60 2.78 15.47 -0.21
CA ARG A 60 2.27 16.84 -0.06
C ARG A 60 2.25 17.59 -1.39
N MET A 61 3.27 17.42 -2.23
CA MET A 61 3.30 18.00 -3.57
C MET A 61 2.16 17.43 -4.43
N LEU A 62 2.01 16.10 -4.49
CA LEU A 62 0.95 15.42 -5.23
C LEU A 62 -0.43 15.89 -4.77
N ALA A 63 -0.68 15.89 -3.46
CA ALA A 63 -1.98 16.27 -2.92
C ALA A 63 -2.25 17.79 -3.04
N SER A 64 -1.21 18.61 -3.19
CA SER A 64 -1.35 20.02 -3.54
C SER A 64 -1.75 20.18 -5.00
N LEU A 65 -1.06 19.49 -5.92
CA LEU A 65 -1.39 19.51 -7.35
C LEU A 65 -2.83 19.02 -7.61
N ALA A 66 -3.22 17.91 -7.00
CA ALA A 66 -4.54 17.30 -7.16
C ALA A 66 -5.70 18.24 -6.78
N ARG A 67 -5.52 19.07 -5.74
CA ARG A 67 -6.61 19.87 -5.14
C ARG A 67 -6.56 21.36 -5.44
N ARG A 68 -5.39 21.89 -5.80
CA ARG A 68 -5.21 23.35 -5.98
C ARG A 68 -5.07 23.75 -7.44
N GLU A 69 -4.60 22.85 -8.30
CA GLU A 69 -4.47 23.14 -9.72
C GLU A 69 -5.80 22.88 -10.45
N PRO A 70 -6.27 23.82 -11.28
CA PRO A 70 -7.39 23.56 -12.18
C PRO A 70 -7.07 22.38 -13.09
N GLY A 71 -7.95 21.39 -13.18
CA GLY A 71 -7.70 20.18 -13.96
C GLY A 71 -6.80 19.14 -13.26
N GLY A 72 -6.38 19.38 -12.01
CA GLY A 72 -5.42 18.53 -11.31
C GLY A 72 -5.92 17.09 -11.11
N MET A 73 -7.21 16.91 -10.84
CA MET A 73 -7.82 15.59 -10.67
C MET A 73 -7.93 14.85 -12.01
N GLU A 74 -8.27 15.57 -13.08
CA GLU A 74 -8.38 15.05 -14.45
C GLU A 74 -7.01 14.59 -14.98
N LEU A 75 -5.95 15.33 -14.65
CA LEU A 75 -4.57 14.91 -14.94
C LEU A 75 -4.20 13.63 -14.20
N LEU A 76 -4.60 13.49 -12.93
CA LEU A 76 -4.38 12.25 -12.17
C LEU A 76 -5.10 11.07 -12.80
N LEU A 77 -6.38 11.23 -13.10
CA LEU A 77 -7.17 10.21 -13.80
C LEU A 77 -6.52 9.76 -15.11
N GLY A 78 -5.93 10.71 -15.85
CA GLY A 78 -5.22 10.42 -17.10
C GLY A 78 -3.95 9.57 -16.93
N ILE A 79 -3.22 9.68 -15.81
CA ILE A 79 -1.98 8.95 -15.59
C ILE A 79 -2.17 7.62 -14.84
N LEU A 80 -3.28 7.45 -14.11
CA LEU A 80 -3.50 6.26 -13.29
C LEU A 80 -3.41 4.95 -14.07
N PRO A 81 -3.92 4.82 -15.31
CA PRO A 81 -3.79 3.58 -16.09
C PRO A 81 -2.35 3.18 -16.42
N ASP A 82 -1.41 4.13 -16.44
CA ASP A 82 0.00 3.85 -16.68
C ASP A 82 0.71 3.44 -15.38
N VAL A 83 0.28 3.98 -14.23
CA VAL A 83 0.84 3.66 -12.91
C VAL A 83 0.27 2.35 -12.35
N PHE A 84 -1.04 2.15 -12.53
CA PHE A 84 -1.82 1.03 -12.00
C PHE A 84 -2.66 0.42 -13.14
N PRO A 85 -2.10 -0.45 -13.98
CA PRO A 85 -2.80 -0.96 -15.17
C PRO A 85 -4.15 -1.64 -14.89
N TRP A 86 -4.33 -2.22 -13.70
CA TRP A 86 -5.56 -2.86 -13.27
C TRP A 86 -6.76 -1.91 -13.17
N VAL A 87 -6.55 -0.59 -13.04
CA VAL A 87 -7.65 0.38 -12.96
C VAL A 87 -8.50 0.45 -14.23
N ARG A 88 -8.00 -0.07 -15.36
CA ARG A 88 -8.74 -0.18 -16.63
C ARG A 88 -9.96 -1.09 -16.54
N PHE A 89 -10.02 -1.97 -15.54
CA PHE A 89 -11.18 -2.82 -15.29
C PHE A 89 -12.24 -2.15 -14.41
N LEU A 90 -11.94 -1.00 -13.78
CA LEU A 90 -12.92 -0.29 -12.98
C LEU A 90 -13.94 0.44 -13.88
N PRO A 91 -15.23 0.44 -13.51
CA PRO A 91 -16.20 1.38 -14.05
C PRO A 91 -15.73 2.83 -13.86
N GLU A 92 -16.11 3.74 -14.76
CA GLU A 92 -15.78 5.16 -14.68
C GLU A 92 -16.07 5.81 -13.30
N PRO A 93 -17.25 5.62 -12.66
CA PRO A 93 -17.50 6.19 -11.34
C PRO A 93 -16.55 5.65 -10.26
N ASP A 94 -16.15 4.38 -10.37
CA ASP A 94 -15.26 3.71 -9.43
C ASP A 94 -13.81 4.14 -9.61
N LEU A 95 -13.37 4.37 -10.85
CA LEU A 95 -12.08 4.99 -11.14
C LEU A 95 -11.98 6.39 -10.51
N HIS A 96 -13.05 7.19 -10.63
CA HIS A 96 -13.11 8.51 -10.01
C HIS A 96 -13.08 8.41 -8.48
N ALA A 97 -13.87 7.50 -7.89
CA ALA A 97 -13.89 7.26 -6.45
C ALA A 97 -12.50 6.84 -5.92
N PHE A 98 -11.85 5.86 -6.57
CA PHE A 98 -10.50 5.42 -6.26
C PHE A 98 -9.50 6.57 -6.26
N THR A 99 -9.55 7.46 -7.26
CA THR A 99 -8.60 8.56 -7.39
C THR A 99 -8.71 9.54 -6.23
N VAL A 100 -9.95 9.93 -5.88
CA VAL A 100 -10.21 10.82 -4.74
C VAL A 100 -9.75 10.17 -3.44
N GLU A 101 -10.13 8.91 -3.22
CA GLU A 101 -9.81 8.17 -2.00
C GLU A 101 -8.30 7.97 -1.84
N LEU A 102 -7.58 7.69 -2.94
CA LEU A 102 -6.12 7.53 -2.94
C LEU A 102 -5.43 8.81 -2.45
N VAL A 103 -5.77 9.97 -3.02
CA VAL A 103 -5.15 11.26 -2.66
C VAL A 103 -5.43 11.62 -1.21
N ASP A 104 -6.67 11.41 -0.74
CA ASP A 104 -7.04 11.73 0.63
C ASP A 104 -6.42 10.76 1.65
N THR A 105 -6.37 9.47 1.33
CA THR A 105 -5.73 8.45 2.18
C THR A 105 -4.23 8.67 2.26
N MET A 106 -3.55 8.98 1.16
CA MET A 106 -2.11 9.30 1.18
C MET A 106 -1.82 10.50 2.10
N ARG A 107 -2.64 11.55 2.06
CA ARG A 107 -2.49 12.73 2.93
C ARG A 107 -2.73 12.38 4.39
N ALA A 108 -3.78 11.64 4.70
CA ALA A 108 -4.10 11.24 6.07
C ALA A 108 -3.02 10.31 6.63
N ALA A 109 -2.56 9.33 5.85
CA ALA A 109 -1.46 8.44 6.17
C ALA A 109 -0.16 9.20 6.45
N ASP A 110 0.18 10.19 5.63
CA ASP A 110 1.36 11.05 5.84
C ASP A 110 1.31 11.78 7.18
N SER A 111 0.15 12.33 7.55
CA SER A 111 -0.02 13.04 8.82
C SER A 111 0.17 12.16 10.06
N LEU A 112 -0.05 10.86 9.92
CA LEU A 112 0.06 9.86 11.00
C LEU A 112 1.36 9.05 10.92
N GLY A 113 2.15 9.22 9.85
CA GLY A 113 3.33 8.39 9.58
C GLY A 113 3.00 6.90 9.36
N ASN A 114 1.77 6.59 8.94
CA ASN A 114 1.29 5.21 8.78
C ASN A 114 0.87 4.92 7.35
N SER A 115 1.77 4.31 6.57
CA SER A 115 1.52 3.95 5.17
C SER A 115 0.67 2.69 4.97
N ALA A 116 0.36 1.94 6.03
CA ALA A 116 -0.40 0.69 5.93
C ALA A 116 -1.79 0.92 5.32
N SER A 117 -2.45 2.03 5.65
CA SER A 117 -3.76 2.38 5.11
C SER A 117 -3.73 2.60 3.58
N VAL A 118 -2.65 3.17 3.05
CA VAL A 118 -2.49 3.37 1.60
C VAL A 118 -2.29 2.02 0.90
N ALA A 119 -1.45 1.15 1.47
CA ALA A 119 -1.24 -0.19 0.93
C ALA A 119 -2.54 -1.00 0.92
N GLN A 120 -3.31 -0.95 2.01
CA GLN A 120 -4.59 -1.63 2.10
C GLN A 120 -5.59 -1.09 1.08
N LEU A 121 -5.69 0.24 0.90
CA LEU A 121 -6.56 0.85 -0.10
C LEU A 121 -6.23 0.33 -1.51
N LEU A 122 -4.96 0.31 -1.88
CA LEU A 122 -4.52 -0.18 -3.19
C LEU A 122 -4.91 -1.65 -3.40
N ILE A 123 -4.71 -2.50 -2.39
CA ILE A 123 -5.11 -3.92 -2.45
C ILE A 123 -6.62 -4.06 -2.61
N THR A 124 -7.41 -3.32 -1.82
CA THR A 124 -8.87 -3.39 -1.87
C THR A 124 -9.39 -2.98 -3.25
N TRP A 125 -8.90 -1.87 -3.81
CA TRP A 125 -9.32 -1.41 -5.14
C TRP A 125 -8.84 -2.33 -6.27
N GLN A 126 -7.67 -2.94 -6.12
CA GLN A 126 -7.22 -3.96 -7.06
C GLN A 126 -8.18 -5.16 -7.05
N HIS A 127 -8.61 -5.65 -5.88
CA HIS A 127 -9.62 -6.72 -5.82
C HIS A 127 -10.96 -6.31 -6.44
N THR A 128 -11.40 -5.07 -6.25
CA THR A 128 -12.59 -4.56 -6.96
C THR A 128 -12.41 -4.62 -8.48
N ALA A 129 -11.26 -4.20 -8.98
CA ALA A 129 -10.93 -4.30 -10.40
C ALA A 129 -10.87 -5.76 -10.89
N GLU A 130 -10.34 -6.68 -10.08
CA GLU A 130 -10.34 -8.12 -10.39
C GLU A 130 -11.76 -8.67 -10.54
N VAL A 131 -12.68 -8.29 -9.65
CA VAL A 131 -14.11 -8.63 -9.78
C VAL A 131 -14.69 -8.11 -11.09
N HIS A 132 -14.45 -6.86 -11.45
CA HIS A 132 -14.96 -6.31 -12.71
C HIS A 132 -14.29 -6.89 -13.97
N SER A 133 -13.09 -7.45 -13.84
CA SER A 133 -12.37 -8.11 -14.93
C SER A 133 -12.93 -9.50 -15.28
N ASP A 134 -13.64 -10.12 -14.33
CA ASP A 134 -14.22 -11.46 -14.45
C ASP A 134 -15.76 -11.39 -14.42
N PRO A 135 -16.44 -11.51 -15.57
CA PRO A 135 -17.90 -11.46 -15.64
C PRO A 135 -18.60 -12.56 -14.83
N GLU A 136 -17.99 -13.75 -14.69
CA GLU A 136 -18.58 -14.85 -13.93
C GLU A 136 -18.52 -14.55 -12.43
N LEU A 137 -17.37 -14.06 -11.95
CA LEU A 137 -17.20 -13.61 -10.57
C LEU A 137 -18.11 -12.42 -10.24
N LEU A 138 -18.18 -11.43 -11.13
CA LEU A 138 -19.08 -10.29 -10.95
C LEU A 138 -20.54 -10.76 -10.86
N ALA A 139 -20.98 -11.64 -11.75
CA ALA A 139 -22.34 -12.19 -11.70
C ALA A 139 -22.59 -12.99 -10.40
N ALA A 140 -21.62 -13.81 -9.96
CA ALA A 140 -21.74 -14.57 -8.73
C ALA A 140 -21.84 -13.70 -7.47
N LEU A 141 -21.11 -12.59 -7.43
CA LEU A 141 -21.11 -11.64 -6.30
C LEU A 141 -22.32 -10.70 -6.30
N THR A 142 -22.85 -10.36 -7.47
CA THR A 142 -23.95 -9.39 -7.61
C THR A 142 -25.33 -10.03 -7.75
N ARG A 143 -25.40 -11.36 -7.93
CA ARG A 143 -26.68 -12.07 -7.99
C ARG A 143 -27.47 -11.85 -6.69
N ASP A 144 -28.78 -11.74 -6.83
CA ASP A 144 -29.68 -11.72 -5.70
C ASP A 144 -29.61 -13.08 -4.98
N HIS A 145 -29.24 -13.04 -3.70
CA HIS A 145 -29.29 -14.20 -2.83
C HIS A 145 -30.61 -14.11 -2.07
N ALA A 146 -31.66 -14.76 -2.59
CA ALA A 146 -33.02 -14.68 -2.06
C ALA A 146 -33.19 -15.18 -0.61
N GLU A 147 -32.12 -15.68 0.02
CA GLU A 147 -32.09 -16.12 1.41
C GLU A 147 -31.36 -15.06 2.26
N ASP A 148 -32.02 -14.57 3.30
CA ASP A 148 -31.48 -13.61 4.29
C ASP A 148 -30.35 -14.21 5.16
N TYR A 149 -29.93 -15.45 4.91
CA TYR A 149 -28.93 -16.27 5.64
C TYR A 149 -29.01 -16.23 7.18
N GLY A 150 -30.15 -15.76 7.72
CA GLY A 150 -30.35 -15.54 9.15
C GLY A 150 -29.70 -14.23 9.65
N PRO A 151 -30.09 -13.79 10.85
CA PRO A 151 -29.55 -12.57 11.43
C PRO A 151 -28.04 -12.65 11.62
N ALA A 152 -27.32 -11.67 11.10
CA ALA A 152 -25.89 -11.51 11.36
C ALA A 152 -25.65 -11.42 12.87
N THR A 153 -24.88 -12.36 13.42
CA THR A 153 -24.54 -12.35 14.83
C THR A 153 -23.79 -11.07 15.15
N ASN A 154 -24.20 -10.37 16.22
CA ASN A 154 -23.50 -9.18 16.66
C ASN A 154 -22.03 -9.56 16.95
N PRO A 155 -21.03 -8.83 16.42
CA PRO A 155 -19.63 -9.13 16.67
C PRO A 155 -19.25 -9.20 18.16
N ARG A 156 -20.06 -8.62 19.05
CA ARG A 156 -19.88 -8.67 20.51
C ARG A 156 -20.39 -9.96 21.17
N ASP A 157 -21.25 -10.70 20.47
CA ASP A 157 -21.90 -11.92 20.97
C ASP A 157 -21.18 -13.20 20.48
N VAL A 158 -20.16 -13.04 19.62
CA VAL A 158 -19.27 -14.12 19.16
C VAL A 158 -18.04 -14.15 20.08
N ALA A 159 -18.21 -14.73 21.27
CA ALA A 159 -17.12 -14.95 22.25
C ALA A 159 -16.79 -16.43 22.39
#